data_AF-A0A970XAV0-F1
#
_entry.id   AF-A0A970XAV0-F1
#
_cell.length_a   1.000
_cell.length_b   1.000
_cell.length_c   1.000
_cell.angle_alpha   90.00
_cell.angle_beta   90.00
_cell.angle_gamma   90.00
#
_symmetry.space_group_name_H-M   'P 1'
#
loop_
_entity.id
_entity.type
_entity.pdbx_description
1 polymer ?
#
loop_
_entity_poly.entity_id
_entity_poly.type
_entity_poly.pdbx_seq_one_letter_code
_entity_poly.pdbx_strand_id
1 'polypeptide(L)' 'MRKSINGLMTLVQHSFSLDPFSEALFVFCNRTRDRLKILEWDGDGFWLYFKRLERGHFRWPSTDGKSTMTLNGEELS' A
#
# COMPACT_ATOMS: atom_id res chain seq x y z
N MET A 1 -11.15 -0.71 4.87
CA MET A 1 -10.52 -0.95 3.55
C MET A 1 -11.22 -2.13 2.89
N ARG A 2 -12.23 -1.87 2.04
CA ARG A 2 -13.12 -2.92 1.48
C ARG A 2 -12.70 -3.42 0.09
N LYS A 3 -11.77 -2.72 -0.57
CA LYS A 3 -11.34 -3.00 -1.94
C LYS A 3 -10.39 -4.21 -1.98
N SER A 4 -10.60 -5.09 -2.94
CA SER A 4 -9.69 -6.19 -3.33
C SER A 4 -8.79 -5.74 -4.50
N ILE A 5 -8.06 -6.66 -5.14
CA ILE A 5 -7.08 -6.38 -6.22
C ILE A 5 -7.61 -5.35 -7.22
N ASN A 6 -8.70 -5.64 -7.93
CA ASN A 6 -9.23 -4.75 -8.97
C ASN A 6 -9.54 -3.35 -8.44
N GLY A 7 -10.13 -3.26 -7.25
CA GLY A 7 -10.45 -1.95 -6.67
C GLY A 7 -9.21 -1.14 -6.26
N LEU A 8 -8.12 -1.81 -5.86
CA LEU A 8 -6.86 -1.15 -5.53
C LEU A 8 -6.10 -0.78 -6.81
N MET A 9 -6.07 -1.66 -7.82
CA MET A 9 -5.53 -1.37 -9.15
C MET A 9 -6.20 -0.12 -9.77
N THR A 10 -7.53 -0.03 -9.74
CA THR A 10 -8.27 1.17 -10.19
C THR A 10 -7.82 2.43 -9.43
N LEU A 11 -7.50 2.32 -8.14
CA LEU A 11 -6.99 3.44 -7.35
C LEU A 11 -5.60 3.87 -7.82
N VAL A 12 -4.70 2.91 -8.06
CA VAL A 12 -3.37 3.18 -8.61
C VAL A 12 -3.46 3.88 -9.96
N GLN A 13 -4.25 3.33 -10.88
CA GLN A 13 -4.40 3.87 -12.23
C GLN A 13 -5.08 5.24 -12.26
N HIS A 14 -6.23 5.39 -11.59
CA HIS A 14 -7.08 6.57 -11.79
C HIS A 14 -6.92 7.64 -10.72
N SER A 15 -6.61 7.27 -9.48
CA SER A 15 -6.46 8.26 -8.40
C SER A 15 -5.03 8.73 -8.24
N PHE A 16 -4.05 7.85 -8.49
CA PHE A 16 -2.63 8.20 -8.39
C PHE A 16 -1.96 8.43 -9.75
N SER A 17 -2.63 8.08 -10.86
CA SER A 17 -2.07 8.19 -12.21
C SER A 17 -0.74 7.46 -12.38
N LEU A 18 -0.60 6.30 -11.71
CA LEU A 18 0.57 5.43 -11.75
C LEU A 18 0.24 4.13 -12.50
N ASP A 19 1.29 3.46 -12.98
CA ASP A 19 1.16 2.15 -13.61
C ASP A 19 1.15 1.03 -12.56
N PRO A 20 0.04 0.31 -12.36
CA PRO A 20 -0.01 -0.81 -11.40
C PRO A 20 0.81 -2.02 -11.82
N PHE A 21 1.28 -2.09 -13.07
CA PHE A 21 2.12 -3.18 -13.58
C PHE A 21 3.62 -2.88 -13.46
N SER A 22 3.98 -1.71 -12.92
CA SER A 22 5.38 -1.35 -12.68
C SER A 22 6.02 -2.21 -11.59
N GLU A 23 7.36 -2.27 -11.57
CA GLU A 23 8.15 -2.90 -10.51
C GLU A 23 8.10 -2.07 -9.22
N ALA A 24 6.91 -1.97 -8.64
CA ALA A 24 6.63 -1.17 -7.45
C ALA A 24 5.62 -1.89 -6.54
N LEU A 25 5.78 -1.66 -5.23
CA LEU A 25 4.81 -2.07 -4.23
C LEU A 25 3.88 -0.90 -3.90
N PHE A 26 2.58 -1.09 -4.10
CA PHE A 26 1.59 -0.10 -3.71
C PHE A 26 1.04 -0.44 -2.34
N VAL A 27 1.45 0.34 -1.33
CA VAL A 27 1.07 0.13 0.07
C VAL A 27 -0.13 1.01 0.42
N PHE A 28 -1.19 0.40 0.92
CA PHE A 28 -2.40 1.07 1.38
C PHE A 28 -2.59 0.85 2.87
N CYS A 29 -2.80 1.94 3.59
CA CYS A 29 -3.08 1.92 5.03
C CYS A 29 -4.52 2.37 5.31
N ASN A 30 -5.20 1.73 6.26
CA ASN A 30 -6.52 2.22 6.66
C ASN A 30 -6.41 3.44 7.56
N ARG A 31 -7.54 4.12 7.79
CA ARG A 31 -7.58 5.35 8.58
C ARG A 31 -7.09 5.17 10.02
N THR A 32 -7.40 4.03 10.64
CA THR A 32 -6.94 3.67 11.98
C THR A 32 -5.49 3.21 12.02
N ARG A 33 -4.84 3.01 10.86
CA ARG A 33 -3.44 2.59 10.72
C ARG A 33 -3.09 1.27 11.41
N ASP A 34 -4.06 0.39 11.63
CA ASP A 34 -3.85 -0.97 12.15
C ASP A 34 -3.81 -2.03 11.04
N ARG A 35 -4.08 -1.65 9.77
CA ARG A 35 -4.14 -2.58 8.64
C ARG A 35 -3.45 -2.04 7.41
N LEU A 36 -2.65 -2.91 6.79
CA LEU A 36 -2.02 -2.69 5.50
C LEU A 36 -2.55 -3.67 4.45
N LYS A 37 -2.70 -3.17 3.23
CA LYS A 37 -2.72 -3.99 2.02
C LYS A 37 -1.57 -3.57 1.12
N ILE A 38 -0.85 -4.54 0.57
CA ILE A 38 0.24 -4.29 -0.38
C ILE A 38 -0.15 -4.96 -1.69
N LEU A 39 -0.23 -4.19 -2.77
CA LEU A 39 -0.49 -4.67 -4.12
C LEU A 39 0.83 -4.72 -4.89
N GLU A 40 1.12 -5.86 -5.49
CA GLU A 40 2.33 -6.13 -6.27
C GLU A 40 1.94 -6.85 -7.57
N TRP A 41 2.59 -6.49 -8.68
CA TRP A 41 2.55 -7.23 -9.93
C TRP A 41 3.84 -8.02 -10.07
N ASP A 42 3.76 -9.33 -10.31
CA ASP A 42 4.93 -10.22 -10.43
C ASP A 42 5.28 -10.62 -11.87
N GLY A 43 4.51 -10.13 -12.86
CA GLY A 43 4.70 -10.42 -14.28
C GLY A 43 3.58 -11.23 -14.91
N ASP A 44 2.90 -12.08 -14.14
CA ASP A 44 1.76 -12.88 -14.63
C ASP A 44 0.48 -12.72 -13.78
N GLY A 45 0.60 -12.11 -12.59
CA GLY A 45 -0.51 -11.91 -11.68
C GLY A 45 -0.29 -10.79 -10.66
N PHE A 46 -1.36 -10.52 -9.92
CA PHE A 46 -1.32 -9.60 -8.78
C PHE A 46 -1.29 -10.36 -7.46
N TRP A 47 -0.31 -10.03 -6.64
CA TRP A 47 -0.31 -10.39 -5.22
C TRP A 47 -1.02 -9.32 -4.40
N LEU A 48 -1.72 -9.77 -3.35
CA LEU A 48 -2.31 -8.90 -2.36
C LEU A 48 -1.95 -9.37 -0.96
N TYR A 49 -0.93 -8.75 -0.37
CA TYR A 49 -0.55 -9.00 1.01
C TYR A 49 -1.48 -8.25 1.95
N PHE A 50 -1.78 -8.86 3.10
CA PHE A 50 -2.61 -8.25 4.13
C PHE A 50 -1.98 -8.46 5.51
N LYS A 51 -1.72 -7.35 6.22
CA LYS A 51 -1.23 -7.37 7.61
C LYS A 51 -2.18 -6.59 8.49
N ARG A 52 -2.59 -7.17 9.61
CA ARG A 52 -3.35 -6.51 10.69
C ARG A 52 -2.54 -6.58 11.98
N LEU A 53 -2.40 -5.45 12.65
CA LEU A 53 -1.84 -5.40 13.99
C LEU A 53 -2.94 -5.71 15.01
N GLU A 54 -2.66 -6.60 15.95
CA GLU A 54 -3.56 -6.86 17.08
C GLU A 54 -3.46 -5.75 18.15
N ARG A 55 -2.34 -5.01 18.17
CA ARG A 55 -2.10 -3.84 19.04
C ARG A 55 -1.23 -2.81 18.34
N GLY A 56 -1.50 -1.53 18.58
CA GLY A 56 -0.73 -0.41 18.05
C GLY A 56 -1.11 -0.02 16.62
N HIS A 57 -0.27 0.83 16.02
CA HIS A 57 -0.49 1.40 14.69
C HIS A 57 0.80 1.39 13.88
N PHE A 58 0.67 1.20 12.57
CA PHE A 58 1.77 1.40 11.63
C PHE A 58 2.21 2.86 11.65
N ARG A 59 3.53 3.08 11.63
CA ARG A 59 4.08 4.39 11.25
C ARG A 59 3.71 4.65 9.80
N TRP A 60 3.15 5.82 9.54
CA TRP A 60 2.67 6.20 8.22
C TRP A 60 3.00 7.67 7.98
N PRO A 61 3.49 8.04 6.79
CA PRO A 61 3.83 9.43 6.50
C PRO A 61 2.61 10.34 6.69
N SER A 62 2.81 11.48 7.33
CA SER A 62 1.74 12.46 7.54
C SER A 62 1.38 13.16 6.23
N THR A 63 0.14 13.58 6.11
CA THR A 63 -0.43 14.32 4.97
C THR A 63 0.15 15.74 4.81
N ASP A 64 1.05 16.16 5.69
CA ASP A 64 1.39 17.58 5.91
C ASP A 64 2.55 18.05 5.01
N GLY A 65 2.69 17.45 3.82
CA GLY A 65 3.53 18.00 2.74
C GLY A 65 4.69 17.15 2.24
N LYS A 66 4.92 15.95 2.79
CA LYS A 66 5.83 14.95 2.20
C LYS A 66 5.08 13.67 1.88
N SER A 67 4.59 13.58 0.65
CA SER A 67 3.88 12.41 0.10
C SER A 67 4.81 11.23 -0.22
N THR A 68 6.10 11.34 0.07
CA THR A 68 7.12 10.34 -0.23
C THR A 68 7.91 10.04 1.03
N MET A 69 7.88 8.77 1.46
CA MET A 69 8.69 8.25 2.55
C MET A 69 9.63 7.20 1.97
N THR A 70 10.93 7.44 2.08
CA THR A 70 11.93 6.41 1.77
C THR A 70 11.94 5.42 2.93
N LEU A 71 11.48 4.20 2.66
CA LEU A 71 11.57 3.08 3.59
C LEU A 71 12.91 2.38 3.40
N ASN A 72 13.64 2.15 4.50
CA ASN A 72 14.72 1.17 4.52
C ASN A 72 14.15 -0.20 4.96
N GLY A 73 14.83 -1.30 4.62
CA GLY A 73 14.32 -2.66 4.85
C GLY A 73 14.02 -3.00 6.32
N GLU A 74 14.56 -2.22 7.27
CA GLU A 74 14.39 -2.39 8.72
C GLU A 74 13.08 -1.79 9.26
N GLU A 75 12.37 -0.95 8.49
CA GLU A 75 11.13 -0.31 8.95
C GLU A 75 9.86 -1.15 8.74
N LEU A 76 9.99 -2.30 8.08
CA LEU A 76 8.89 -3.24 7.81
C LEU A 76 8.92 -4.52 8.66
N SER A 77 10.02 -4.74 9.39
CA SER A 77 10.17 -5.83 10.38
C SER A 77 9.38 -5.58 11.66
#